data_AF-A0A951G598-F1
#
_entry.id   AF-A0A951G598-F1
#
_cell.length_a   1.000
_cell.length_b   1.000
_cell.length_c   1.000
_cell.angle_alpha   90.00
_cell.angle_beta   90.00
_cell.angle_gamma   90.00
#
_symmetry.space_group_name_H-M   'P 1'
#
loop_
_entity.id
_entity.type
_entity.pdbx_description
1 polymer ?
#
loop_
_entity_poly.entity_id
_entity_poly.type
_entity_poly.pdbx_seq_one_letter_code
_entity_poly.pdbx_strand_id
1 'polypeptide(L)'
;MWRSHQPLADLGISPAEAEQSRLAGKRMRPVSARLRRTLAGDLRRVADRGLHRGRARRRFEVLLLDRVAAVRPDLLELADSLDRCDDPDPPAVADLRRLLTDGCRSPLYNPDIHISELRAALYYLRARLNP
;
A
#
# COMPACT_ATOMS: atom_id res chain seq x y z
N MET A 1 18.75 59.32 9.51
CA MET A 1 19.64 58.14 9.49
C MET A 1 18.74 56.92 9.41
N TRP A 2 18.57 56.38 8.21
CA TRP A 2 17.48 55.47 7.85
C TRP A 2 17.91 54.03 8.14
N ARG A 3 17.07 53.28 8.87
CA ARG A 3 17.27 51.84 9.10
C ARG A 3 16.95 51.11 7.80
N SER A 4 17.98 50.56 7.18
CA SER A 4 17.87 49.68 6.01
C SER A 4 17.04 48.45 6.37
N HIS A 5 16.07 48.19 5.49
CA HIS A 5 15.41 46.92 5.31
C HIS A 5 16.43 45.79 5.14
N GLN A 6 16.23 44.68 5.84
CA GLN A 6 16.54 43.36 5.30
C GLN A 6 15.33 42.44 5.51
N PRO A 7 14.66 42.00 4.43
CA PRO A 7 13.65 40.96 4.53
C PRO A 7 14.33 39.61 4.70
N LEU A 8 13.86 38.82 5.69
CA LEU A 8 14.11 37.39 5.83
C LEU A 8 13.48 36.64 4.64
N ALA A 9 14.16 36.68 3.50
CA ALA A 9 13.94 35.80 2.36
C ALA A 9 14.97 34.67 2.44
N ASP A 10 14.80 33.75 3.38
CA ASP A 10 15.67 32.57 3.48
C ASP A 10 14.92 31.32 3.94
N LEU A 11 13.79 31.05 3.31
CA LEU A 11 13.27 29.71 3.16
C LEU A 11 12.92 29.58 1.69
N GLY A 12 13.83 29.00 0.91
CA GLY A 12 13.70 28.72 -0.52
C GLY A 12 12.59 27.71 -0.82
N ILE A 13 11.36 28.02 -0.42
CA ILE A 13 10.15 27.36 -0.87
C ILE A 13 9.64 28.23 -2.01
N SER A 14 9.78 27.72 -3.24
CA SER A 14 9.28 28.42 -4.41
C SER A 14 7.76 28.63 -4.24
N PRO A 15 7.20 29.80 -4.61
CA PRO A 15 5.75 29.99 -4.60
C PRO A 15 5.04 28.93 -5.46
N ALA A 16 5.72 28.33 -6.44
CA ALA A 16 5.22 27.19 -7.20
C ALA A 16 5.12 25.87 -6.39
N GLU A 17 6.00 25.65 -5.40
CA GLU A 17 5.97 24.47 -4.51
C GLU A 17 4.92 24.64 -3.40
N ALA A 18 4.72 25.87 -2.92
CA ALA A 18 3.62 26.22 -2.03
C ALA A 18 2.25 26.09 -2.73
N GLU A 19 2.17 26.47 -4.02
CA GLU A 19 0.97 26.28 -4.84
C GLU A 19 0.73 24.79 -5.16
N GLN A 20 1.79 24.02 -5.43
CA GLN A 20 1.69 22.55 -5.61
C GLN A 20 1.26 21.85 -4.31
N SER A 21 1.72 22.29 -3.14
CA SER A 21 1.25 21.77 -1.84
C SER A 21 -0.22 22.16 -1.56
N ARG A 22 -0.64 23.37 -1.96
CA ARG A 22 -2.06 23.80 -1.85
C ARG A 22 -2.98 23.05 -2.81
N LEU A 23 -2.51 22.73 -4.01
CA LEU A 23 -3.24 21.93 -5.01
C LEU A 23 -3.17 20.41 -4.72
N ALA A 24 -2.14 19.94 -4.03
CA ALA A 24 -2.06 18.59 -3.44
C ALA A 24 -3.01 18.43 -2.25
N GLY A 25 -3.48 19.54 -1.67
CA GLY A 25 -4.71 19.65 -0.89
C GLY A 25 -5.99 19.37 -1.68
N LYS A 26 -5.89 18.78 -2.88
CA LYS A 26 -6.96 18.02 -3.53
C LYS A 26 -7.49 17.04 -2.50
N ARG A 27 -8.61 17.39 -1.87
CA ARG A 27 -9.40 16.53 -0.98
C ARG A 27 -9.46 15.13 -1.57
N MET A 28 -8.52 14.27 -1.18
CA MET A 28 -8.57 12.86 -1.53
C MET A 28 -9.84 12.36 -0.87
N ARG A 29 -10.75 11.81 -1.69
CA ARG A 29 -12.02 11.35 -1.15
C ARG A 29 -11.70 10.30 -0.07
N PRO A 30 -12.31 10.41 1.12
CA PRO A 30 -12.09 9.44 2.18
C PRO A 30 -12.41 8.04 1.64
N VAL A 31 -11.58 7.07 2.02
CA VAL A 31 -11.76 5.69 1.60
C VAL A 31 -13.05 5.17 2.21
N SER A 32 -14.01 4.79 1.36
CA SER A 32 -15.29 4.28 1.88
C SER A 32 -15.08 3.01 2.71
N ALA A 33 -15.81 2.87 3.82
CA ALA A 33 -15.79 1.66 4.64
C ALA A 33 -16.11 0.38 3.83
N ARG A 34 -16.93 0.50 2.78
CA ARG A 34 -17.21 -0.61 1.86
C ARG A 34 -15.95 -1.07 1.11
N LEU A 35 -15.21 -0.14 0.51
CA LEU A 35 -13.96 -0.46 -0.19
C LEU A 35 -12.94 -1.09 0.77
N ARG A 36 -12.85 -0.54 1.98
CA ARG A 36 -11.97 -1.02 3.05
C ARG A 36 -12.24 -2.49 3.40
N ARG A 37 -13.50 -2.82 3.70
CA ARG A 37 -13.94 -4.19 4.00
C ARG A 37 -13.75 -5.15 2.83
N THR A 38 -13.99 -4.69 1.59
CA THR A 38 -13.75 -5.51 0.40
C THR A 38 -12.27 -5.88 0.29
N LEU A 39 -11.36 -4.91 0.41
CA LEU A 39 -9.91 -5.16 0.32
C LEU A 39 -9.40 -6.03 1.46
N ALA A 40 -9.89 -5.83 2.69
CA ALA A 40 -9.58 -6.70 3.83
C ALA A 40 -10.07 -8.14 3.58
N GLY A 41 -11.27 -8.30 3.01
CA GLY A 41 -11.79 -9.60 2.61
C GLY A 41 -10.97 -10.26 1.50
N ASP A 42 -10.51 -9.49 0.51
CA ASP A 42 -9.66 -9.99 -0.57
C ASP A 42 -8.29 -10.44 -0.04
N LEU A 43 -7.69 -9.70 0.89
CA LEU A 43 -6.45 -10.10 1.59
C LEU A 43 -6.61 -11.43 2.31
N ARG A 44 -7.70 -11.59 3.09
CA ARG A 44 -8.00 -12.84 3.79
C ARG A 44 -8.16 -14.01 2.80
N ARG A 45 -8.89 -13.80 1.70
CA ARG A 45 -9.05 -14.82 0.64
C ARG A 45 -7.72 -15.21 0.00
N VAL A 46 -6.81 -14.26 -0.24
CA VAL A 46 -5.46 -14.56 -0.75
C VAL A 46 -4.69 -15.36 0.29
N ALA A 47 -4.66 -14.91 1.56
CA ALA A 47 -3.97 -15.59 2.65
C ALA A 47 -4.41 -17.06 2.82
N ASP A 48 -5.70 -17.34 2.66
CA ASP A 48 -6.25 -18.69 2.78
C ASP A 48 -5.91 -19.59 1.58
N ARG A 49 -5.71 -19.03 0.39
CA ARG A 49 -5.26 -19.82 -0.78
C ARG A 49 -3.92 -20.50 -0.51
N GLY A 50 -2.99 -19.82 0.17
CA GLY A 50 -1.68 -20.38 0.53
C GLY A 50 -1.72 -21.66 1.37
N LEU A 51 -2.84 -21.95 2.04
CA LEU A 51 -3.03 -23.17 2.83
C LEU A 51 -3.38 -24.39 1.95
N HIS A 52 -3.94 -24.19 0.76
CA HIS A 52 -4.46 -25.26 -0.08
C HIS A 52 -3.41 -25.84 -1.04
N ARG A 53 -2.27 -26.30 -0.50
CA ARG A 53 -1.18 -26.94 -1.25
C ARG A 53 -1.57 -28.20 -2.02
N GLY A 54 -2.68 -28.85 -1.65
CA GLY A 54 -3.07 -30.17 -2.15
C GLY A 54 -3.71 -30.23 -3.55
N ARG A 55 -3.93 -29.10 -4.25
CA ARG A 55 -4.63 -29.10 -5.56
C ARG A 55 -3.89 -28.37 -6.69
N ALA A 56 -2.67 -27.89 -6.49
CA ALA A 56 -1.94 -27.17 -7.54
C ALA A 56 -1.63 -28.11 -8.71
N ARG A 57 -2.18 -27.80 -9.90
CA ARG A 57 -2.02 -28.63 -11.11
C ARG A 57 -0.89 -28.12 -12.01
N ARG A 58 -0.27 -26.98 -11.70
CA ARG A 58 0.79 -26.35 -12.52
C ARG A 58 1.93 -25.79 -11.65
N ARG A 59 3.18 -25.86 -12.16
CA ARG A 59 4.39 -25.37 -11.47
C ARG A 59 4.28 -23.90 -11.01
N PHE A 60 3.67 -23.05 -11.83
CA PHE A 60 3.44 -21.64 -11.49
C PHE A 60 2.47 -21.46 -10.32
N GLU A 61 1.44 -22.31 -10.21
CA GLU A 61 0.51 -22.27 -9.07
C GLU A 61 1.21 -22.64 -7.77
N VAL A 62 2.13 -23.62 -7.80
CA VAL A 62 2.91 -24.01 -6.62
C VAL A 62 3.78 -22.85 -6.11
N LEU A 63 4.51 -22.17 -7.00
CA LEU A 63 5.34 -21.02 -6.63
C LEU A 63 4.52 -19.87 -6.03
N LEU A 64 3.33 -19.62 -6.57
CA LEU A 64 2.40 -18.63 -6.02
C LEU A 64 1.89 -19.04 -4.63
N LEU A 65 1.52 -20.30 -4.43
CA LEU A 65 1.08 -20.81 -3.12
C LEU A 65 2.17 -20.72 -2.07
N ASP A 66 3.42 -21.06 -2.41
CA ASP A 66 4.55 -20.95 -1.49
C ASP A 66 4.87 -19.51 -1.13
N ARG A 67 4.81 -18.61 -2.12
CA ARG A 67 4.96 -17.16 -1.91
C ARG A 67 3.89 -16.61 -0.98
N VAL A 68 2.62 -16.90 -1.26
CA VAL A 68 1.49 -16.49 -0.42
C VAL A 68 1.61 -17.09 0.99
N ALA A 69 2.00 -18.35 1.11
CA ALA A 69 2.22 -18.99 2.40
C ALA A 69 3.33 -18.29 3.20
N ALA A 70 4.40 -17.86 2.54
CA ALA A 70 5.54 -17.19 3.16
C ALA A 70 5.23 -15.78 3.70
N VAL A 71 4.19 -15.12 3.19
CA VAL A 71 3.74 -13.78 3.65
C VAL A 71 2.32 -13.80 4.23
N ARG A 72 1.78 -14.99 4.49
CA ARG A 72 0.41 -15.17 5.00
C ARG A 72 0.17 -14.36 6.28
N PRO A 73 1.07 -14.36 7.29
CA PRO A 73 0.87 -13.54 8.49
C PRO A 73 0.75 -12.05 8.17
N ASP A 74 1.59 -11.54 7.28
CA ASP A 74 1.61 -10.12 6.88
C ASP A 74 0.31 -9.71 6.18
N LEU A 75 -0.25 -10.58 5.32
CA LEU A 75 -1.51 -10.35 4.62
C LEU A 75 -2.70 -10.27 5.60
N LEU A 76 -2.71 -11.13 6.62
CA LEU A 76 -3.75 -11.12 7.64
C LEU A 76 -3.64 -9.89 8.54
N GLU A 77 -2.41 -9.53 8.94
CA GLU A 77 -2.17 -8.32 9.73
C GLU A 77 -2.60 -7.05 8.97
N LEU A 78 -2.32 -6.96 7.67
CA LEU A 78 -2.81 -5.88 6.82
C LEU A 78 -4.33 -5.86 6.73
N ALA A 79 -4.98 -7.03 6.64
CA ALA A 79 -6.43 -7.10 6.60
C ALA A 79 -7.05 -6.56 7.89
N ASP A 80 -6.50 -6.95 9.03
CA ASP A 80 -7.00 -6.52 10.35
C ASP A 80 -6.67 -5.06 10.65
N SER A 81 -5.53 -4.56 10.18
CA SER A 81 -5.17 -3.14 10.26
C SER A 81 -6.11 -2.30 9.41
N LEU A 82 -6.37 -2.74 8.17
CA LEU A 82 -7.26 -2.05 7.26
C LEU A 82 -8.72 -2.06 7.76
N ASP A 83 -9.21 -3.16 8.34
CA ASP A 83 -10.59 -3.21 8.87
C ASP A 83 -10.80 -2.21 10.02
N ARG A 84 -9.79 -2.10 10.91
CA ARG A 84 -9.78 -1.26 12.12
C ARG A 84 -9.48 0.21 11.85
N CYS A 85 -8.77 0.53 10.76
CA CYS A 85 -8.38 1.89 10.44
C CYS A 85 -9.57 2.70 9.89
N ASP A 86 -10.02 3.74 10.61
CA ASP A 86 -11.19 4.51 10.21
C ASP A 86 -10.95 5.42 9.01
N ASP A 87 -9.75 5.98 8.88
CA ASP A 87 -9.35 6.87 7.78
C ASP A 87 -7.97 6.45 7.23
N PRO A 88 -7.91 5.35 6.44
CA PRO A 88 -6.65 4.87 5.90
C PRO A 88 -6.14 5.79 4.79
N ASP A 89 -4.82 5.98 4.77
CA ASP A 89 -4.13 6.79 3.77
C ASP A 89 -4.52 6.36 2.33
N PRO A 90 -5.21 7.20 1.54
CA PRO A 90 -5.76 6.81 0.24
C PRO A 90 -4.74 6.27 -0.78
N PRO A 91 -3.50 6.77 -0.88
CA PRO A 91 -2.48 6.15 -1.73
C PRO A 91 -2.04 4.79 -1.20
N ALA A 92 -1.98 4.54 0.11
CA ALA A 92 -1.71 3.20 0.64
C ALA A 92 -2.81 2.20 0.23
N VAL A 93 -4.07 2.63 0.24
CA VAL A 93 -5.19 1.81 -0.25
C VAL A 93 -5.10 1.57 -1.76
N ALA A 94 -4.64 2.55 -2.54
CA ALA A 94 -4.40 2.39 -3.98
C ALA A 94 -3.27 1.38 -4.26
N ASP A 95 -2.18 1.45 -3.50
CA ASP A 95 -1.05 0.51 -3.60
C ASP A 95 -1.47 -0.91 -3.20
N LEU A 96 -2.28 -1.06 -2.15
CA LEU A 96 -2.86 -2.34 -1.75
C LEU A 96 -3.77 -2.92 -2.83
N ARG A 97 -4.62 -2.09 -3.45
CA ARG A 97 -5.47 -2.53 -4.56
C ARG A 97 -4.61 -3.01 -5.73
N ARG A 98 -3.55 -2.28 -6.09
CA ARG A 98 -2.61 -2.69 -7.15
C ARG A 98 -1.96 -4.03 -6.82
N LEU A 99 -1.51 -4.23 -5.58
CA LEU A 99 -0.95 -5.50 -5.11
C LEU A 99 -1.93 -6.67 -5.33
N LEU A 100 -3.23 -6.46 -5.11
CA LEU A 100 -4.24 -7.51 -5.20
C LEU A 100 -4.83 -7.73 -6.60
N THR A 101 -4.78 -6.73 -7.49
CA THR A 101 -5.42 -6.81 -8.82
C THR A 101 -4.46 -6.83 -10.00
N ASP A 102 -3.22 -6.36 -9.84
CA ASP A 102 -2.25 -6.32 -10.94
C ASP A 102 -1.54 -7.68 -11.06
N GLY A 103 -2.06 -8.57 -11.90
CA GLY A 103 -1.50 -9.91 -12.09
C GLY A 103 -0.08 -9.95 -12.68
N CYS A 104 0.39 -8.87 -13.31
CA CYS A 104 1.66 -8.86 -14.03
C CYS A 104 2.75 -8.07 -13.29
N ARG A 105 2.40 -6.98 -12.61
CA ARG A 105 3.38 -6.12 -11.89
C ARG A 105 3.29 -6.24 -10.38
N SER A 106 2.29 -6.93 -9.84
CA SER A 106 2.24 -7.18 -8.41
C SER A 106 3.35 -8.13 -7.98
N PRO A 107 4.17 -7.76 -6.97
CA PRO A 107 5.10 -8.68 -6.31
C PRO A 107 4.42 -9.95 -5.77
N LEU A 108 3.12 -9.90 -5.51
CA LEU A 108 2.33 -11.03 -5.05
C LEU A 108 2.14 -12.10 -6.13
N TYR A 109 1.96 -11.69 -7.40
CA TYR A 109 1.60 -12.58 -8.50
C TYR A 109 2.71 -12.78 -9.54
N ASN A 110 3.71 -11.90 -9.58
CA ASN A 110 4.80 -11.99 -10.55
C ASN A 110 5.98 -12.80 -9.98
N PRO A 111 6.20 -14.06 -10.39
CA PRO A 111 7.27 -14.90 -9.86
C PRO A 111 8.68 -14.34 -10.11
N ASP A 112 8.85 -13.49 -11.12
CA ASP A 112 10.15 -12.90 -11.49
C ASP A 112 10.57 -11.80 -10.50
N ILE A 113 9.62 -11.25 -9.72
CA ILE A 113 9.90 -10.34 -8.62
C ILE A 113 10.36 -11.15 -7.40
N HIS A 114 11.49 -10.75 -6.81
CA HIS A 114 12.07 -11.44 -5.66
C HIS A 114 11.19 -11.29 -4.40
N ILE A 115 11.15 -12.33 -3.56
CA ILE A 115 10.30 -12.37 -2.35
C ILE A 115 10.59 -11.21 -1.37
N SER A 116 11.83 -10.71 -1.33
CA SER A 116 12.21 -9.57 -0.50
C SER A 116 11.48 -8.28 -0.90
N GLU A 117 11.20 -8.09 -2.19
CA GLU A 117 10.44 -6.91 -2.65
C GLU A 117 8.98 -7.00 -2.21
N LEU A 118 8.38 -8.20 -2.25
CA LEU A 118 7.05 -8.42 -1.69
C LEU A 118 7.03 -8.09 -0.19
N ARG A 119 8.00 -8.58 0.57
CA ARG A 119 8.11 -8.28 2.01
C ARG A 119 8.29 -6.78 2.28
N ALA A 120 9.13 -6.10 1.48
CA ALA A 120 9.30 -4.66 1.59
C ALA A 120 8.00 -3.90 1.29
N ALA A 121 7.28 -4.27 0.22
CA ALA A 121 5.99 -3.67 -0.12
C ALA A 121 4.96 -3.84 1.02
N LEU A 122 4.87 -5.04 1.60
CA LEU A 122 3.98 -5.33 2.73
C LEU A 122 4.38 -4.53 3.99
N TYR A 123 5.68 -4.43 4.26
CA TYR A 123 6.20 -3.62 5.37
C TYR A 123 5.81 -2.14 5.23
N TYR A 124 6.01 -1.54 4.05
CA TYR A 124 5.64 -0.14 3.81
C TYR A 124 4.13 0.09 3.86
N LEU A 125 3.33 -0.85 3.34
CA LEU A 125 1.87 -0.77 3.44
C LEU A 125 1.42 -0.82 4.91
N ARG A 126 2.03 -1.68 5.72
CA ARG A 126 1.69 -1.79 7.15
C ARG A 126 2.01 -0.51 7.91
N ALA A 127 3.21 0.05 7.68
CA ALA A 127 3.64 1.29 8.31
C ALA A 127 2.71 2.48 7.98
N ARG A 128 2.03 2.46 6.82
CA ARG A 128 1.09 3.51 6.41
C ARG A 128 -0.34 3.29 6.91
N LEU A 129 -0.73 2.06 7.24
CA LEU A 129 -2.07 1.73 7.75
C LEU A 129 -2.15 1.77 9.28
N ASN A 130 -1.02 1.65 9.98
CA ASN A 130 -0.89 1.79 11.43
C ASN A 130 0.08 2.95 11.77
N PRO A 131 -0.32 4.22 11.59
CA PRO A 131 0.47 5.37 12.00
C PRO A 131 0.55 5.52 13.53
#